data_AF-A0A353DUF5-F1
#
_entry.id   AF-A0A353DUF5-F1
#
_cell.length_a   1.000
_cell.length_b   1.000
_cell.length_c   1.000
_cell.angle_alpha   90.00
_cell.angle_beta   90.00
_cell.angle_gamma   90.00
#
_symmetry.space_group_name_H-M   'P 1'
#
loop_
_entity.id
_entity.type
_entity.pdbx_description
1 polymer ?
#
loop_
_entity_poly.entity_id
_entity_poly.type
_entity_poly.pdbx_seq_one_letter_code
_entity_poly.pdbx_strand_id
1 'polypeptide(L)'
;MKHLIIALGLSLGLSLGLMPESQAESAEVTLTGTGCCAKCKLKQADSCQNALKSGDVVYLLEHNAVSKAFHKNLCSGTKAITAVGAVKDVDGKKVLVATKISLAGDEAKSDAPQQFAGTGVCTKCVSKITAQCQNGIIVDVGGKKILHFIEHNDVSQAYHSEVCQGPKATVVHGKVTEVNGIKKIVATKIEVAPKKEAKAEKKEAAPAKTVAASAVTLKGTGCCLKCELGKSDSCQNALQASIDGKETLIIFAKNEASNGFHKNLCSSTAPIIAVGTLAKDGNQSVLTASSIKLQEKKTLTGEALCLKCELKKSRTCQNAIRVSVDGKEHLYVLDQNKVSRQFHGQVCQSTVKVSAEGSVAEIDGKLEFTATAIKAQ
;
A
#
# COMPACT_ATOMS: atom_id res chain seq x y z
N MET A 1 27.91 78.65 30.25
CA MET A 1 28.94 77.96 31.06
C MET A 1 28.89 76.49 30.67
N LYS A 2 29.86 75.97 29.90
CA LYS A 2 31.11 75.33 30.38
C LYS A 2 30.77 74.13 31.28
N HIS A 3 31.09 72.85 31.04
CA HIS A 3 32.08 72.13 30.22
C HIS A 3 31.52 70.70 29.95
N LEU A 4 31.70 70.10 28.77
CA LEU A 4 32.77 69.16 28.40
C LEU A 4 32.88 67.90 29.31
N ILE A 5 32.65 66.70 28.74
CA ILE A 5 33.55 65.54 28.81
C ILE A 5 33.21 64.58 27.65
N ILE A 6 34.25 64.26 26.89
CA ILE A 6 34.34 63.28 25.80
C ILE A 6 35.02 62.03 26.36
N ALA A 7 34.51 60.83 26.06
CA ALA A 7 35.23 59.55 26.01
C ALA A 7 34.28 58.53 25.32
N LEU A 8 34.37 58.28 24.02
CA LEU A 8 35.29 57.39 23.29
C LEU A 8 35.28 55.92 23.77
N GLY A 9 34.64 55.05 22.96
CA GLY A 9 35.07 53.67 22.71
C GLY A 9 34.26 52.54 23.36
N LEU A 10 33.36 51.90 22.60
CA LEU A 10 33.59 50.55 22.06
C LEU A 10 32.38 50.14 21.19
N SER A 11 32.66 49.86 19.92
CA SER A 11 31.75 49.21 19.00
C SER A 11 31.52 47.75 19.40
N LEU A 12 30.27 47.36 19.63
CA LEU A 12 29.84 45.98 19.42
C LEU A 12 28.40 45.98 18.92
N GLY A 13 28.26 45.80 17.59
CA GLY A 13 26.97 45.56 16.96
C GLY A 13 26.41 44.24 17.46
N LEU A 14 25.27 44.30 18.14
CA LEU A 14 24.43 43.13 18.40
C LEU A 14 23.19 43.29 17.53
N SER A 15 23.31 42.86 16.27
CA SER A 15 22.17 42.55 15.43
C SER A 15 21.35 41.47 16.14
N LEU A 16 20.21 41.88 16.71
CA LEU A 16 19.20 40.99 17.24
C LEU A 16 18.58 40.22 16.06
N GLY A 17 19.24 39.14 15.66
CA GLY A 17 18.68 38.17 14.73
C GLY A 17 17.46 37.55 15.37
N LEU A 18 16.28 37.78 14.79
CA LEU A 18 15.14 36.88 14.93
C LEU A 18 15.60 35.51 14.41
N MET A 19 15.99 34.62 15.33
CA MET A 19 16.04 33.20 15.08
C MET A 19 14.61 32.68 15.26
N PRO A 20 13.98 32.05 14.24
CA PRO A 20 12.82 31.24 14.49
C PRO A 20 13.22 30.08 15.41
N GLU A 21 12.49 29.90 16.50
CA GLU A 21 12.61 28.74 17.38
C GLU A 21 12.46 27.48 16.54
N SER A 22 13.56 26.76 16.36
CA SER A 22 13.55 25.43 15.81
C SER A 22 12.65 24.58 16.69
N GLN A 23 11.46 24.20 16.19
CA GLN A 23 10.68 23.13 16.76
C GLN A 23 11.55 21.88 16.77
N ALA A 24 12.06 21.51 17.95
CA ALA A 24 12.62 20.20 18.16
C ALA A 24 11.50 19.19 17.90
N GLU A 25 11.64 18.40 16.82
CA GLU A 25 10.84 17.22 16.58
C GLU A 25 10.94 16.33 17.82
N SER A 26 9.83 16.19 18.55
CA SER A 26 9.76 15.27 19.69
C SER A 26 9.76 13.86 19.13
N ALA A 27 10.79 13.07 19.46
CA ALA A 27 10.91 11.69 19.01
C ALA A 27 9.64 10.89 19.32
N GLU A 28 9.13 10.17 18.33
CA GLU A 28 7.95 9.31 18.49
C GLU A 28 8.29 8.15 19.43
N VAL A 29 7.46 7.94 20.45
CA VAL A 29 7.66 6.88 21.45
C VAL A 29 6.51 5.87 21.42
N THR A 30 6.83 4.63 21.78
CA THR A 30 5.83 3.56 22.00
C THR A 30 5.73 3.28 23.49
N LEU A 31 4.54 3.46 24.06
CA LEU A 31 4.27 3.27 25.48
C LEU A 31 3.23 2.16 25.65
N THR A 32 3.51 1.23 26.58
CA THR A 32 2.61 0.13 26.93
C THR A 32 2.18 0.27 28.38
N GLY A 33 0.95 -0.10 28.69
CA GLY A 33 0.47 0.03 30.07
C GLY A 33 -1.04 -0.07 30.19
N THR A 34 -1.56 0.43 31.31
CA THR A 34 -3.00 0.39 31.59
C THR A 34 -3.68 1.67 31.11
N GLY A 35 -4.48 1.55 30.06
CA GLY A 35 -5.39 2.56 29.55
C GLY A 35 -6.64 2.70 30.41
N CYS A 36 -7.08 3.92 30.66
CA CYS A 36 -8.32 4.23 31.37
C CYS A 36 -8.84 5.63 31.04
N CYS A 37 -10.05 5.97 31.49
CA CYS A 37 -10.56 7.34 31.43
C CYS A 37 -9.94 8.20 32.56
N ALA A 38 -9.23 9.27 32.19
CA ALA A 38 -8.59 10.23 33.09
C ALA A 38 -9.59 10.95 34.00
N LYS A 39 -10.79 11.25 33.50
CA LYS A 39 -11.88 11.84 34.30
C LYS A 39 -12.48 10.81 35.26
N CYS A 40 -13.02 9.73 34.72
CA CYS A 40 -13.81 8.78 35.51
C CYS A 40 -12.96 7.97 36.49
N LYS A 41 -11.76 7.52 36.08
CA LYS A 41 -10.92 6.61 36.87
C LYS A 41 -9.83 7.33 37.66
N LEU A 42 -9.20 8.35 37.07
CA LEU A 42 -8.07 9.06 37.69
C LEU A 42 -8.47 10.36 38.37
N LYS A 43 -9.65 10.93 38.06
CA LYS A 43 -10.10 12.25 38.54
C LYS A 43 -9.10 13.38 38.25
N GLN A 44 -8.40 13.30 37.11
CA GLN A 44 -7.33 14.22 36.71
C GLN A 44 -7.69 15.12 35.50
N ALA A 45 -8.91 15.00 34.98
CA ALA A 45 -9.43 15.75 33.84
C ALA A 45 -10.89 16.17 34.04
N ASP A 46 -11.27 17.35 33.54
CA ASP A 46 -12.62 17.91 33.68
C ASP A 46 -13.62 17.32 32.68
N SER A 47 -13.13 16.74 31.58
CA SER A 47 -13.92 16.08 30.54
C SER A 47 -13.41 14.67 30.22
N CYS A 48 -14.22 13.86 29.53
CA CYS A 48 -13.89 12.47 29.20
C CYS A 48 -12.64 12.39 28.31
N GLN A 49 -11.50 12.10 28.93
CA GLN A 49 -10.19 12.02 28.29
C GLN A 49 -9.55 10.65 28.56
N ASN A 50 -8.85 10.10 27.57
CA ASN A 50 -8.10 8.85 27.78
C ASN A 50 -6.77 9.13 28.48
N ALA A 51 -6.33 8.20 29.31
CA ALA A 51 -5.01 8.19 29.94
C ALA A 51 -4.37 6.81 29.81
N LEU A 52 -3.04 6.79 29.77
CA LEU A 52 -2.21 5.59 29.79
C LEU A 52 -1.29 5.65 31.00
N LYS A 53 -1.41 4.68 31.91
CA LYS A 53 -0.43 4.46 32.98
C LYS A 53 0.62 3.46 32.51
N SER A 54 1.82 3.93 32.21
CA SER A 54 2.98 3.12 31.77
C SER A 54 4.03 3.13 32.88
N GLY A 55 4.19 2.01 33.59
CA GLY A 55 4.91 1.98 34.87
C GLY A 55 4.20 2.86 35.91
N ASP A 56 4.96 3.74 36.58
CA ASP A 56 4.42 4.71 37.55
C ASP A 56 3.99 6.04 36.92
N VAL A 57 4.22 6.22 35.62
CA VAL A 57 3.95 7.47 34.90
C VAL A 57 2.58 7.44 34.25
N VAL A 58 1.79 8.50 34.43
CA VAL A 58 0.50 8.70 33.76
C VAL A 58 0.68 9.67 32.60
N TYR A 59 0.30 9.22 31.41
CA TYR A 59 0.25 10.02 30.18
C TYR A 59 -1.21 10.34 29.85
N LEU A 60 -1.56 11.63 29.78
CA LEU A 60 -2.86 12.07 29.28
C LEU A 60 -2.85 12.06 27.77
N LEU A 61 -3.81 11.39 27.12
CA LEU A 61 -3.86 11.38 25.66
C LEU A 61 -4.57 12.64 25.17
N GLU A 62 -3.93 13.36 24.24
CA GLU A 62 -4.49 14.57 23.65
C GLU A 62 -5.81 14.27 22.93
N HIS A 63 -6.73 15.25 22.91
CA HIS A 63 -8.03 15.15 22.26
C HIS A 63 -7.95 15.22 20.73
N ASN A 64 -7.21 14.30 20.12
CA ASN A 64 -7.12 14.13 18.68
C ASN A 64 -8.09 13.03 18.18
N ALA A 65 -8.17 12.85 16.86
CA ALA A 65 -9.07 11.89 16.24
C ALA A 65 -8.82 10.44 16.72
N VAL A 66 -7.55 10.04 16.89
CA VAL A 66 -7.16 8.70 17.32
C VAL A 66 -7.63 8.41 18.74
N SER A 67 -7.36 9.33 19.67
CA SER A 67 -7.78 9.21 21.07
C SER A 67 -9.30 9.23 21.21
N LYS A 68 -10.00 10.15 20.52
CA LYS A 68 -11.46 10.21 20.55
C LYS A 68 -12.10 8.92 20.02
N ALA A 69 -11.58 8.36 18.93
CA ALA A 69 -12.08 7.10 18.37
C ALA A 69 -11.87 5.90 19.30
N PHE A 70 -10.80 5.91 20.11
CA PHE A 70 -10.48 4.83 21.03
C PHE A 70 -11.22 4.92 22.38
N HIS A 71 -11.83 6.07 22.69
CA HIS A 71 -12.42 6.34 24.01
C HIS A 71 -13.47 5.32 24.46
N LYS A 72 -14.27 4.78 23.54
CA LYS A 72 -15.29 3.76 23.83
C LYS A 72 -14.71 2.52 24.54
N ASN A 73 -13.44 2.22 24.33
CA ASN A 73 -12.77 1.06 24.93
C ASN A 73 -12.35 1.32 26.39
N LEU A 74 -12.28 2.58 26.82
CA LEU A 74 -11.68 3.01 28.09
C LEU A 74 -12.63 3.82 28.99
N CYS A 75 -13.82 4.18 28.50
CA CYS A 75 -14.75 5.10 29.16
C CYS A 75 -15.21 4.63 30.56
N SER A 76 -15.45 3.34 30.74
CA SER A 76 -16.02 2.75 31.97
C SER A 76 -15.15 1.68 32.62
N GLY A 77 -13.91 1.48 32.17
CA GLY A 77 -13.04 0.43 32.65
C GLY A 77 -11.57 0.70 32.40
N THR A 78 -10.74 -0.23 32.85
CA THR A 78 -9.30 -0.23 32.55
C THR A 78 -9.00 -1.36 31.57
N LYS A 79 -8.20 -1.07 30.55
CA LYS A 79 -7.70 -2.06 29.60
C LYS A 79 -6.21 -1.86 29.44
N ALA A 80 -5.45 -2.93 29.33
CA ALA A 80 -4.07 -2.79 28.90
C ALA A 80 -4.09 -2.29 27.43
N ILE A 81 -3.22 -1.33 27.08
CA ILE A 81 -3.14 -0.70 25.76
C ILE A 81 -1.68 -0.42 25.38
N THR A 82 -1.44 -0.29 24.08
CA THR A 82 -0.21 0.25 23.50
C THR A 82 -0.56 1.55 22.78
N ALA A 83 0.17 2.63 23.03
CA ALA A 83 0.00 3.90 22.36
C ALA A 83 1.32 4.39 21.76
N VAL A 84 1.27 4.85 20.52
CA VAL A 84 2.40 5.43 19.79
C VAL A 84 2.11 6.91 19.59
N GLY A 85 3.11 7.77 19.77
CA GLY A 85 2.99 9.19 19.49
C GLY A 85 4.10 10.01 20.13
N ALA A 86 4.02 11.33 19.99
CA ALA A 86 4.96 12.25 20.61
C ALA A 86 4.51 12.60 22.04
N VAL A 87 5.43 12.61 22.99
CA VAL A 87 5.16 13.07 24.36
C VAL A 87 5.60 14.52 24.50
N LYS A 88 4.72 15.35 25.06
CA LYS A 88 5.00 16.72 25.46
C LYS A 88 4.67 16.90 26.93
N ASP A 89 5.41 17.76 27.61
CA ASP A 89 5.09 18.19 28.97
C ASP A 89 4.25 19.48 28.89
N VAL A 90 3.05 19.44 29.47
CA VAL A 90 2.12 20.59 29.53
C VAL A 90 1.70 20.75 30.99
N ASP A 91 2.01 21.90 31.58
CA ASP A 91 1.67 22.23 32.98
C ASP A 91 2.12 21.16 34.00
N GLY A 92 3.32 20.60 33.79
CA GLY A 92 3.87 19.54 34.65
C GLY A 92 3.22 18.16 34.47
N LYS A 93 2.30 18.00 33.49
CA LYS A 93 1.68 16.72 33.12
C LYS A 93 2.24 16.22 31.80
N LYS A 94 2.47 14.91 31.70
CA LYS A 94 2.86 14.27 30.45
C LYS A 94 1.65 14.06 29.56
N VAL A 95 1.66 14.68 28.39
CA VAL A 95 0.60 14.56 27.38
C VAL A 95 1.15 13.79 26.18
N LEU A 96 0.46 12.72 25.80
CA LEU A 96 0.77 11.92 24.62
C LEU A 96 -0.13 12.34 23.45
N VAL A 97 0.48 12.84 22.38
CA VAL A 97 -0.18 13.10 21.11
C VAL A 97 -0.22 11.80 20.31
N ALA A 98 -1.21 10.95 20.61
CA ALA A 98 -1.24 9.60 20.06
C ALA A 98 -1.50 9.59 18.55
N THR A 99 -0.60 9.01 17.78
CA THR A 99 -0.75 8.68 16.36
C THR A 99 -1.39 7.29 16.18
N LYS A 100 -1.28 6.41 17.19
CA LYS A 100 -1.90 5.07 17.23
C LYS A 100 -2.22 4.62 18.66
N ILE A 101 -3.34 3.91 18.85
CA ILE A 101 -3.72 3.27 20.12
C ILE A 101 -4.35 1.90 19.85
N SER A 102 -3.95 0.85 20.57
CA SER A 102 -4.49 -0.51 20.47
C SER A 102 -4.64 -1.17 21.85
N LEU A 103 -5.52 -2.17 22.02
CA LEU A 103 -5.60 -2.94 23.27
C LEU A 103 -4.35 -3.84 23.40
N ALA A 104 -3.90 -4.14 24.62
CA ALA A 104 -2.86 -5.15 24.83
C ALA A 104 -3.47 -6.53 24.56
N GLY A 105 -2.78 -7.30 23.72
CA GLY A 105 -3.36 -8.47 23.05
C GLY A 105 -3.85 -8.17 21.62
N ASP A 106 -4.07 -6.89 21.26
CA ASP A 106 -4.06 -6.43 19.86
C ASP A 106 -2.62 -6.08 19.41
N GLU A 107 -1.63 -6.77 19.97
CA GLU A 107 -0.31 -6.78 19.37
C GLU A 107 -0.42 -7.39 17.97
N ALA A 108 0.33 -6.80 17.04
CA ALA A 108 0.66 -7.42 15.77
C ALA A 108 1.00 -8.90 16.02
N LYS A 109 0.27 -9.82 15.39
CA LYS A 109 0.57 -11.25 15.46
C LYS A 109 2.05 -11.45 15.17
N SER A 110 2.80 -11.75 16.23
CA SER A 110 4.18 -12.15 16.17
C SER A 110 4.20 -13.64 15.89
N ASP A 111 4.21 -14.01 14.61
CA ASP A 111 4.63 -15.36 14.27
C ASP A 111 6.15 -15.45 14.51
N ALA A 112 6.63 -16.62 14.91
CA ALA A 112 8.04 -16.97 15.08
C ALA A 112 8.88 -16.60 13.82
N PRO A 113 10.22 -16.54 13.90
CA PRO A 113 11.06 -16.26 12.73
C PRO A 113 10.66 -17.15 11.54
N GLN A 114 10.22 -16.52 10.45
CA GLN A 114 9.76 -17.20 9.24
C GLN A 114 10.84 -17.08 8.16
N GLN A 115 10.97 -18.14 7.36
CA GLN A 115 11.83 -18.16 6.18
C GLN A 115 10.97 -18.03 4.92
N PHE A 116 11.32 -17.07 4.06
CA PHE A 116 10.65 -16.80 2.80
C PHE A 116 11.64 -17.06 1.66
N ALA A 117 11.38 -18.08 0.84
CA ALA A 117 12.19 -18.37 -0.34
C ALA A 117 11.43 -17.90 -1.59
N GLY A 118 12.09 -17.13 -2.45
CA GLY A 118 11.44 -16.55 -3.60
C GLY A 118 12.35 -15.67 -4.45
N THR A 119 11.76 -14.72 -5.15
CA THR A 119 12.48 -13.76 -5.99
C THR A 119 12.59 -12.42 -5.28
N GLY A 120 13.78 -12.09 -4.81
CA GLY A 120 14.11 -10.77 -4.28
C GLY A 120 14.08 -9.72 -5.39
N VAL A 121 13.49 -8.56 -5.11
CA VAL A 121 13.30 -7.45 -6.05
C VAL A 121 13.48 -6.12 -5.33
N CYS A 122 13.91 -5.09 -6.05
CA CYS A 122 13.75 -3.71 -5.58
C CYS A 122 12.36 -3.18 -5.98
N THR A 123 11.52 -2.85 -5.01
CA THR A 123 10.13 -2.41 -5.25
C THR A 123 10.04 -1.05 -5.91
N LYS A 124 11.12 -0.25 -5.91
CA LYS A 124 11.25 0.96 -6.76
C LYS A 124 11.71 0.61 -8.17
N CYS A 125 12.86 -0.04 -8.30
CA CYS A 125 13.52 -0.18 -9.60
C CYS A 125 12.86 -1.23 -10.48
N VAL A 126 12.50 -2.38 -9.91
CA VAL A 126 11.91 -3.51 -10.62
C VAL A 126 10.39 -3.42 -10.62
N SER A 127 9.77 -3.00 -9.51
CA SER A 127 8.30 -3.01 -9.39
C SER A 127 7.64 -1.63 -9.53
N LYS A 128 8.39 -0.52 -9.50
CA LYS A 128 7.87 0.88 -9.57
C LYS A 128 6.76 1.20 -8.55
N ILE A 129 6.70 0.47 -7.44
CA ILE A 129 5.69 0.61 -6.38
C ILE A 129 6.06 1.71 -5.38
N THR A 130 7.35 1.84 -5.03
CA THR A 130 7.83 2.80 -4.03
C THR A 130 8.64 3.93 -4.66
N ALA A 131 8.53 5.15 -4.12
CA ALA A 131 9.30 6.32 -4.58
C ALA A 131 10.80 6.23 -4.19
N GLN A 132 11.11 5.51 -3.11
CA GLN A 132 12.45 5.23 -2.60
C GLN A 132 12.82 3.76 -2.81
N CYS A 133 14.11 3.49 -2.97
CA CYS A 133 14.65 2.14 -3.08
C CYS A 133 14.30 1.34 -1.82
N GLN A 134 13.62 0.21 -2.02
CA GLN A 134 13.12 -0.65 -0.97
C GLN A 134 13.19 -2.08 -1.49
N ASN A 135 13.69 -3.00 -0.66
CA ASN A 135 13.74 -4.41 -1.03
C ASN A 135 12.38 -5.06 -0.76
N GLY A 136 12.03 -6.04 -1.59
CA GLY A 136 10.88 -6.90 -1.45
C GLY A 136 11.23 -8.32 -1.88
N ILE A 137 10.39 -9.27 -1.51
CA ILE A 137 10.51 -10.67 -1.94
C ILE A 137 9.17 -11.16 -2.49
N ILE A 138 9.22 -11.79 -3.66
CA ILE A 138 8.08 -12.43 -4.31
C ILE A 138 8.14 -13.93 -4.00
N VAL A 139 7.18 -14.43 -3.23
CA VAL A 139 7.10 -15.85 -2.85
C VAL A 139 5.99 -16.53 -3.66
N ASP A 140 6.25 -17.73 -4.17
CA ASP A 140 5.22 -18.55 -4.80
C ASP A 140 4.57 -19.44 -3.73
N VAL A 141 3.27 -19.24 -3.51
CA VAL A 141 2.47 -20.08 -2.61
C VAL A 141 1.35 -20.70 -3.41
N GLY A 142 1.53 -21.97 -3.82
CA GLY A 142 0.51 -22.73 -4.54
C GLY A 142 0.21 -22.21 -5.96
N GLY A 143 1.22 -21.69 -6.67
CA GLY A 143 1.10 -21.16 -8.04
C GLY A 143 0.71 -19.68 -8.10
N LYS A 144 0.68 -18.98 -6.96
CA LYS A 144 0.37 -17.54 -6.85
C LYS A 144 1.58 -16.79 -6.30
N LYS A 145 1.97 -15.71 -6.99
CA LYS A 145 3.10 -14.85 -6.61
C LYS A 145 2.64 -13.77 -5.62
N ILE A 146 3.23 -13.75 -4.43
CA ILE A 146 2.91 -12.80 -3.36
C ILE A 146 4.13 -11.91 -3.12
N LEU A 147 3.97 -10.59 -3.24
CA LEU A 147 5.02 -9.62 -2.90
C LEU A 147 4.94 -9.23 -1.42
N HIS A 148 6.02 -9.44 -0.69
CA HIS A 148 6.24 -8.91 0.65
C HIS A 148 7.26 -7.77 0.61
N PHE A 149 6.95 -6.64 1.24
CA PHE A 149 7.92 -5.56 1.45
C PHE A 149 8.88 -5.96 2.56
N ILE A 150 10.16 -5.65 2.45
CA ILE A 150 11.14 -5.86 3.53
C ILE A 150 11.43 -4.50 4.15
N GLU A 151 11.21 -4.34 5.46
CA GLU A 151 11.42 -3.10 6.18
C GLU A 151 12.85 -2.56 6.02
N HIS A 152 13.02 -1.23 6.01
CA HIS A 152 14.36 -0.64 5.98
C HIS A 152 15.05 -0.89 7.31
N ASN A 153 16.01 -1.80 7.29
CA ASN A 153 16.95 -2.04 8.36
C ASN A 153 18.33 -2.37 7.75
N ASP A 154 19.34 -2.49 8.59
CA ASP A 154 20.73 -2.69 8.15
C ASP A 154 20.89 -3.94 7.28
N VAL A 155 20.16 -5.03 7.59
CA VAL A 155 20.16 -6.29 6.83
C VAL A 155 19.59 -6.07 5.42
N SER A 156 18.46 -5.39 5.32
CA SER A 156 17.79 -5.06 4.06
C SER A 156 18.65 -4.12 3.21
N GLN A 157 19.23 -3.09 3.83
CA GLN A 157 20.09 -2.14 3.13
C GLN A 157 21.35 -2.81 2.58
N ALA A 158 21.99 -3.68 3.37
CA ALA A 158 23.18 -4.43 2.95
C ALA A 158 22.91 -5.34 1.73
N TYR A 159 21.69 -5.86 1.57
CA TYR A 159 21.31 -6.73 0.45
C TYR A 159 20.79 -5.94 -0.78
N HIS A 160 20.69 -4.61 -0.70
CA HIS A 160 20.05 -3.80 -1.74
C HIS A 160 20.71 -3.95 -3.13
N SER A 161 22.04 -3.94 -3.19
CA SER A 161 22.80 -4.06 -4.45
C SER A 161 22.46 -5.33 -5.24
N GLU A 162 22.12 -6.42 -4.55
CA GLU A 162 21.79 -7.71 -5.14
C GLU A 162 20.45 -7.73 -5.90
N VAL A 163 19.54 -6.79 -5.60
CA VAL A 163 18.17 -6.75 -6.14
C VAL A 163 17.77 -5.40 -6.76
N CYS A 164 18.63 -4.38 -6.67
CA CYS A 164 18.37 -3.02 -7.16
C CYS A 164 18.27 -2.91 -8.69
N GLN A 165 18.89 -3.83 -9.42
CA GLN A 165 18.96 -3.78 -10.89
C GLN A 165 18.40 -5.03 -11.59
N GLY A 166 17.84 -5.96 -10.83
CA GLY A 166 17.21 -7.14 -11.40
C GLY A 166 16.72 -8.12 -10.32
N PRO A 167 15.77 -9.00 -10.67
CA PRO A 167 15.28 -10.02 -9.75
C PRO A 167 16.37 -11.06 -9.43
N LYS A 168 16.44 -11.51 -8.18
CA LYS A 168 17.39 -12.57 -7.76
C LYS A 168 16.74 -13.60 -6.84
N ALA A 169 17.06 -14.88 -7.03
CA ALA A 169 16.58 -15.93 -6.13
C ALA A 169 17.14 -15.66 -4.72
N THR A 170 16.24 -15.44 -3.77
CA THR A 170 16.55 -14.87 -2.46
C THR A 170 15.80 -15.64 -1.37
N VAL A 171 16.46 -15.84 -0.25
CA VAL A 171 15.86 -16.33 1.00
C VAL A 171 15.93 -15.19 2.02
N VAL A 172 14.77 -14.82 2.57
CA VAL A 172 14.65 -13.83 3.64
C VAL A 172 14.25 -14.56 4.91
N HIS A 173 15.02 -14.40 5.96
CA HIS A 173 14.63 -14.75 7.31
C HIS A 173 14.16 -13.48 7.99
N GLY A 174 13.00 -13.52 8.62
CA GLY A 174 12.49 -12.34 9.28
C GLY A 174 11.13 -12.55 9.92
N LYS A 175 10.65 -11.50 10.55
CA LYS A 175 9.34 -11.45 11.18
C LYS A 175 8.41 -10.60 10.34
N VAL A 176 7.20 -11.07 10.08
CA VAL A 176 6.19 -10.25 9.41
C VAL A 176 5.62 -9.24 10.42
N THR A 177 5.66 -7.97 10.05
CA THR A 177 5.05 -6.86 10.79
C THR A 177 3.94 -6.25 9.94
N GLU A 178 2.82 -5.88 10.55
CA GLU A 178 1.72 -5.22 9.84
C GLU A 178 1.60 -3.77 10.31
N VAL A 179 1.79 -2.83 9.39
CA VAL A 179 1.66 -1.39 9.65
C VAL A 179 0.66 -0.85 8.64
N ASN A 180 -0.45 -0.28 9.13
CA ASN A 180 -1.53 0.28 8.30
C ASN A 180 -2.14 -0.72 7.28
N GLY A 181 -2.27 -2.00 7.65
CA GLY A 181 -2.78 -3.05 6.76
C GLY A 181 -1.78 -3.54 5.71
N ILE A 182 -0.53 -3.05 5.73
CA ILE A 182 0.57 -3.47 4.86
C ILE A 182 1.47 -4.42 5.65
N LYS A 183 1.63 -5.65 5.16
CA LYS A 183 2.55 -6.64 5.72
C LYS A 183 3.96 -6.41 5.20
N LYS A 184 4.87 -6.04 6.10
CA LYS A 184 6.32 -5.92 5.89
C LYS A 184 7.04 -7.09 6.55
N ILE A 185 8.26 -7.37 6.13
CA ILE A 185 9.17 -8.32 6.77
C ILE A 185 10.30 -7.52 7.42
N VAL A 186 10.44 -7.61 8.73
CA VAL A 186 11.65 -7.19 9.42
C VAL A 186 12.67 -8.30 9.23
N ALA A 187 13.56 -8.13 8.25
CA ALA A 187 14.55 -9.14 7.92
C ALA A 187 15.65 -9.22 8.98
N THR A 188 15.92 -10.41 9.48
CA THR A 188 17.05 -10.73 10.37
C THR A 188 18.23 -11.32 9.60
N LYS A 189 17.98 -11.90 8.41
CA LYS A 189 19.01 -12.37 7.47
C LYS A 189 18.44 -12.39 6.05
N ILE A 190 19.23 -12.01 5.05
CA ILE A 190 18.88 -12.16 3.63
C ILE A 190 20.07 -12.78 2.90
N GLU A 191 19.81 -13.81 2.10
CA GLU A 191 20.84 -14.49 1.33
C GLU A 191 20.35 -14.93 -0.05
N VAL A 192 21.28 -15.11 -0.98
CA VAL A 192 20.97 -15.66 -2.30
C VAL A 192 20.62 -17.14 -2.14
N ALA A 193 19.50 -17.57 -2.72
CA ALA A 193 19.08 -18.96 -2.62
C ALA A 193 20.09 -19.90 -3.31
N PRO A 194 20.49 -21.02 -2.68
CA PRO A 194 21.38 -21.98 -3.30
C PRO A 194 20.71 -22.62 -4.52
N LYS A 195 21.43 -22.74 -5.65
CA LYS A 195 20.98 -23.48 -6.83
C LYS A 195 20.86 -24.96 -6.48
N LYS A 196 19.66 -25.54 -6.42
CA LYS A 196 19.50 -27.00 -6.46
C LYS A 196 18.32 -27.46 -7.32
N GLU A 197 18.65 -28.46 -8.12
CA GLU A 197 17.85 -29.17 -9.11
C GLU A 197 16.71 -29.96 -8.48
N ALA A 198 15.64 -30.14 -9.25
CA ALA A 198 14.38 -30.75 -8.83
C ALA A 198 14.50 -32.25 -8.51
N LYS A 199 13.93 -32.68 -7.38
CA LYS A 199 13.27 -33.99 -7.23
C LYS A 199 12.10 -33.89 -6.26
N ALA A 200 10.99 -34.53 -6.63
CA ALA A 200 9.72 -34.61 -5.91
C ALA A 200 9.71 -35.77 -4.91
N GLU A 201 9.00 -35.61 -3.77
CA GLU A 201 8.02 -36.60 -3.25
C GLU A 201 7.17 -36.06 -2.08
N LYS A 202 5.98 -36.69 -1.95
CA LYS A 202 4.76 -36.51 -1.10
C LYS A 202 5.00 -36.94 0.37
N LYS A 203 4.19 -36.75 1.44
CA LYS A 203 2.91 -36.10 1.86
C LYS A 203 2.77 -36.42 3.38
N GLU A 204 2.24 -35.53 4.23
CA GLU A 204 1.15 -35.80 5.21
C GLU A 204 0.68 -34.56 6.02
N ALA A 205 -0.61 -34.56 6.34
CA ALA A 205 -1.46 -33.49 6.91
C ALA A 205 -1.49 -33.55 8.46
N ALA A 206 -2.01 -32.62 9.29
CA ALA A 206 -2.77 -31.35 9.28
C ALA A 206 -2.38 -30.61 10.62
N PRO A 207 -2.94 -29.46 11.11
CA PRO A 207 -4.33 -29.00 11.02
C PRO A 207 -4.51 -27.52 10.62
N ALA A 208 -5.77 -27.16 10.37
CA ALA A 208 -6.24 -25.87 9.88
C ALA A 208 -5.69 -24.65 10.66
N LYS A 209 -5.06 -23.72 9.94
CA LYS A 209 -4.73 -22.37 10.41
C LYS A 209 -5.31 -21.32 9.45
N THR A 210 -5.88 -20.30 10.07
CA THR A 210 -6.58 -19.14 9.53
C THR A 210 -5.73 -18.39 8.50
N VAL A 211 -6.32 -18.14 7.32
CA VAL A 211 -5.67 -17.54 6.16
C VAL A 211 -5.44 -16.05 6.38
N ALA A 212 -4.17 -15.63 6.33
CA ALA A 212 -3.75 -14.25 6.23
C ALA A 212 -4.30 -13.61 4.94
N ALA A 213 -5.14 -12.58 5.05
CA ALA A 213 -5.69 -11.89 3.88
C ALA A 213 -4.55 -11.28 3.01
N SER A 214 -4.54 -11.64 1.74
CA SER A 214 -3.55 -11.28 0.71
C SER A 214 -3.99 -10.04 -0.07
N ALA A 215 -3.06 -9.13 -0.35
CA ALA A 215 -3.32 -7.99 -1.23
C ALA A 215 -3.51 -8.45 -2.68
N VAL A 216 -4.43 -7.80 -3.40
CA VAL A 216 -4.78 -8.03 -4.80
C VAL A 216 -4.57 -6.76 -5.62
N THR A 217 -4.22 -6.93 -6.90
CA THR A 217 -4.21 -5.85 -7.89
C THR A 217 -5.40 -6.06 -8.82
N LEU A 218 -6.27 -5.06 -8.90
CA LEU A 218 -7.48 -5.09 -9.69
C LEU A 218 -7.49 -3.92 -10.66
N LYS A 219 -7.87 -4.17 -11.90
CA LYS A 219 -8.17 -3.12 -12.87
C LYS A 219 -9.64 -3.16 -13.27
N GLY A 220 -10.14 -2.02 -13.71
CA GLY A 220 -11.50 -1.90 -14.22
C GLY A 220 -11.97 -0.47 -14.25
N THR A 221 -13.29 -0.28 -14.30
CA THR A 221 -13.91 1.03 -14.36
C THR A 221 -14.28 1.49 -12.95
N GLY A 222 -13.56 2.48 -12.45
CA GLY A 222 -13.89 3.19 -11.21
C GLY A 222 -15.11 4.09 -11.40
N CYS A 223 -15.95 4.17 -10.38
CA CYS A 223 -17.16 5.00 -10.35
C CYS A 223 -17.53 5.39 -8.91
N CYS A 224 -18.45 6.34 -8.75
CA CYS A 224 -19.08 6.66 -7.45
C CYS A 224 -20.40 5.91 -7.28
N LEU A 225 -20.53 5.13 -6.21
CA LEU A 225 -21.71 4.33 -5.86
C LEU A 225 -22.97 5.18 -5.70
N LYS A 226 -22.83 6.43 -5.22
CA LYS A 226 -23.93 7.39 -5.13
C LYS A 226 -24.18 8.08 -6.46
N CYS A 227 -23.22 8.85 -6.95
CA CYS A 227 -23.43 9.79 -8.05
C CYS A 227 -23.61 9.09 -9.41
N GLU A 228 -22.88 8.01 -9.64
CA GLU A 228 -22.94 7.26 -10.91
C GLU A 228 -24.00 6.17 -10.85
N LEU A 229 -24.08 5.44 -9.73
CA LEU A 229 -24.91 4.23 -9.64
C LEU A 229 -26.21 4.39 -8.87
N GLY A 230 -26.39 5.46 -8.07
CA GLY A 230 -27.59 5.65 -7.24
C GLY A 230 -27.80 4.57 -6.17
N LYS A 231 -26.76 3.82 -5.80
CA LYS A 231 -26.83 2.65 -4.90
C LYS A 231 -26.46 2.96 -3.45
N SER A 232 -26.23 4.22 -3.10
CA SER A 232 -25.87 4.64 -1.73
C SER A 232 -26.23 6.09 -1.44
N ASP A 233 -26.59 6.39 -0.19
CA ASP A 233 -26.95 7.76 0.26
C ASP A 233 -25.73 8.69 0.44
N SER A 234 -24.54 8.11 0.59
CA SER A 234 -23.27 8.83 0.73
C SER A 234 -22.29 8.50 -0.38
N CYS A 235 -21.47 9.47 -0.79
CA CYS A 235 -20.42 9.26 -1.77
C CYS A 235 -19.46 8.15 -1.31
N GLN A 236 -19.29 7.16 -2.19
CA GLN A 236 -18.40 6.02 -1.96
C GLN A 236 -17.86 5.53 -3.30
N ASN A 237 -16.57 5.25 -3.37
CA ASN A 237 -15.98 4.73 -4.60
C ASN A 237 -16.35 3.26 -4.78
N ALA A 238 -16.50 2.85 -6.03
CA ALA A 238 -16.70 1.48 -6.45
C ALA A 238 -15.87 1.18 -7.71
N LEU A 239 -15.57 -0.09 -7.92
CA LEU A 239 -14.85 -0.61 -9.08
C LEU A 239 -15.73 -1.66 -9.75
N GLN A 240 -16.02 -1.46 -11.03
CA GLN A 240 -16.59 -2.48 -11.90
C GLN A 240 -15.43 -3.22 -12.56
N ALA A 241 -15.24 -4.49 -12.21
CA ALA A 241 -14.16 -5.32 -12.74
C ALA A 241 -14.68 -6.73 -13.05
N SER A 242 -14.01 -7.43 -13.97
CA SER A 242 -14.29 -8.85 -14.23
C SER A 242 -13.41 -9.70 -13.33
N ILE A 243 -14.03 -10.45 -12.40
CA ILE A 243 -13.36 -11.44 -11.56
C ILE A 243 -13.89 -12.81 -11.98
N ASP A 244 -12.99 -13.73 -12.31
CA ASP A 244 -13.32 -15.09 -12.78
C ASP A 244 -14.30 -15.10 -13.96
N GLY A 245 -14.19 -14.10 -14.85
CA GLY A 245 -15.04 -13.95 -16.03
C GLY A 245 -16.44 -13.38 -15.75
N LYS A 246 -16.74 -12.98 -14.52
CA LYS A 246 -18.00 -12.33 -14.13
C LYS A 246 -17.77 -10.87 -13.79
N GLU A 247 -18.58 -10.00 -14.39
CA GLU A 247 -18.64 -8.60 -13.97
C GLU A 247 -19.08 -8.52 -12.52
N THR A 248 -18.23 -7.88 -11.71
CA THR A 248 -18.37 -7.78 -10.26
C THR A 248 -18.25 -6.32 -9.88
N LEU A 249 -19.21 -5.85 -9.08
CA LEU A 249 -19.12 -4.55 -8.43
C LEU A 249 -18.40 -4.72 -7.10
N ILE A 250 -17.29 -4.01 -6.94
CA ILE A 250 -16.44 -4.04 -5.75
C ILE A 250 -16.51 -2.67 -5.10
N ILE A 251 -16.89 -2.63 -3.82
CA ILE A 251 -17.06 -1.39 -3.08
C ILE A 251 -15.77 -1.08 -2.32
N PHE A 252 -15.28 0.15 -2.40
CA PHE A 252 -14.10 0.53 -1.64
C PHE A 252 -14.48 0.79 -0.18
N ALA A 253 -13.72 0.20 0.74
CA ALA A 253 -13.78 0.59 2.14
C ALA A 253 -13.35 2.06 2.27
N LYS A 254 -14.03 2.80 3.15
CA LYS A 254 -13.67 4.20 3.43
C LYS A 254 -12.32 4.23 4.14
N ASN A 255 -11.32 4.74 3.44
CA ASN A 255 -9.97 4.94 3.95
C ASN A 255 -9.31 6.11 3.21
N GLU A 256 -8.10 6.49 3.62
CA GLU A 256 -7.39 7.63 3.06
C GLU A 256 -7.20 7.52 1.53
N ALA A 257 -6.74 6.36 1.03
CA ALA A 257 -6.52 6.14 -0.39
C ALA A 257 -7.80 6.29 -1.23
N SER A 258 -8.90 5.67 -0.79
CA SER A 258 -10.20 5.77 -1.46
C SER A 258 -10.76 7.18 -1.37
N ASN A 259 -10.77 7.79 -0.18
CA ASN A 259 -11.31 9.14 0.01
C ASN A 259 -10.52 10.17 -0.80
N GLY A 260 -9.19 10.07 -0.83
CA GLY A 260 -8.31 10.96 -1.60
C GLY A 260 -8.49 10.80 -3.12
N PHE A 261 -8.95 9.63 -3.59
CA PHE A 261 -9.18 9.38 -5.00
C PHE A 261 -10.59 9.77 -5.48
N HIS A 262 -11.53 10.05 -4.55
CA HIS A 262 -12.95 10.28 -4.85
C HIS A 262 -13.20 11.33 -5.94
N LYS A 263 -12.44 12.43 -5.94
CA LYS A 263 -12.59 13.52 -6.92
C LYS A 263 -12.46 13.07 -8.38
N ASN A 264 -11.77 11.97 -8.65
CA ASN A 264 -11.58 11.43 -10.00
C ASN A 264 -12.77 10.58 -10.47
N LEU A 265 -13.68 10.22 -9.56
CA LEU A 265 -14.78 9.27 -9.80
C LEU A 265 -16.16 9.83 -9.42
N CYS A 266 -16.21 11.05 -8.88
CA CYS A 266 -17.47 11.68 -8.51
C CYS A 266 -18.22 12.12 -9.78
N SER A 267 -19.46 11.65 -9.93
CA SER A 267 -20.32 11.94 -11.09
C SER A 267 -19.68 11.63 -12.45
N SER A 268 -18.75 10.68 -12.47
CA SER A 268 -18.01 10.27 -13.67
C SER A 268 -17.43 8.88 -13.47
N THR A 269 -16.93 8.30 -14.56
CA THR A 269 -16.22 7.02 -14.54
C THR A 269 -14.82 7.17 -15.10
N ALA A 270 -13.88 6.36 -14.61
CA ALA A 270 -12.52 6.33 -15.12
C ALA A 270 -11.91 4.93 -15.06
N PRO A 271 -11.08 4.53 -16.04
CA PRO A 271 -10.31 3.31 -15.94
C PRO A 271 -9.25 3.47 -14.85
N ILE A 272 -9.23 2.56 -13.88
CA ILE A 272 -8.33 2.61 -12.73
C ILE A 272 -7.62 1.27 -12.51
N ILE A 273 -6.52 1.35 -11.76
CA ILE A 273 -5.85 0.22 -11.11
C ILE A 273 -5.92 0.47 -9.61
N ALA A 274 -6.43 -0.51 -8.87
CA ALA A 274 -6.52 -0.49 -7.43
C ALA A 274 -5.74 -1.67 -6.85
N VAL A 275 -4.90 -1.37 -5.87
CA VAL A 275 -4.17 -2.37 -5.07
C VAL A 275 -4.74 -2.33 -3.66
N GLY A 276 -5.07 -3.48 -3.08
CA GLY A 276 -5.60 -3.52 -1.72
C GLY A 276 -6.02 -4.91 -1.28
N THR A 277 -6.65 -5.02 -0.11
CA THR A 277 -7.13 -6.29 0.42
C THR A 277 -8.60 -6.47 0.08
N LEU A 278 -8.93 -7.55 -0.63
CA LEU A 278 -10.31 -7.88 -0.99
C LEU A 278 -10.92 -8.80 0.07
N ALA A 279 -12.08 -8.40 0.60
CA ALA A 279 -12.88 -9.18 1.54
C ALA A 279 -14.32 -9.31 1.01
N LYS A 280 -15.06 -10.26 1.58
CA LYS A 280 -16.52 -10.32 1.42
C LYS A 280 -17.19 -9.83 2.69
N ASP A 281 -18.16 -8.94 2.52
CA ASP A 281 -19.10 -8.51 3.54
C ASP A 281 -20.50 -8.97 3.10
N GLY A 282 -20.94 -10.11 3.62
CA GLY A 282 -22.08 -10.85 3.07
C GLY A 282 -21.90 -11.21 1.59
N ASN A 283 -22.81 -10.76 0.73
CA ASN A 283 -22.74 -10.94 -0.72
C ASN A 283 -21.90 -9.87 -1.44
N GLN A 284 -21.40 -8.87 -0.72
CA GLN A 284 -20.72 -7.73 -1.30
C GLN A 284 -19.21 -7.90 -1.26
N SER A 285 -18.55 -7.66 -2.38
CA SER A 285 -17.08 -7.58 -2.45
C SER A 285 -16.63 -6.21 -1.97
N VAL A 286 -15.77 -6.16 -0.95
CA VAL A 286 -15.24 -4.92 -0.36
C VAL A 286 -13.72 -4.89 -0.49
N LEU A 287 -13.18 -3.82 -1.06
CA LEU A 287 -11.75 -3.60 -1.23
C LEU A 287 -11.25 -2.50 -0.29
N THR A 288 -10.36 -2.86 0.62
CA THR A 288 -9.58 -1.86 1.39
C THR A 288 -8.37 -1.47 0.56
N ALA A 289 -8.48 -0.39 -0.20
CA ALA A 289 -7.42 0.04 -1.12
C ALA A 289 -6.20 0.62 -0.40
N SER A 290 -5.02 0.13 -0.75
CA SER A 290 -3.73 0.72 -0.41
C SER A 290 -3.28 1.74 -1.44
N SER A 291 -3.67 1.58 -2.71
CA SER A 291 -3.37 2.53 -3.78
C SER A 291 -4.46 2.48 -4.86
N ILE A 292 -4.76 3.64 -5.44
CA ILE A 292 -5.64 3.78 -6.59
C ILE A 292 -4.98 4.73 -7.56
N LYS A 293 -4.90 4.35 -8.83
CA LYS A 293 -4.32 5.18 -9.90
C LYS A 293 -5.21 5.13 -11.13
N LEU A 294 -5.24 6.23 -11.89
CA LEU A 294 -5.82 6.24 -13.23
C LEU A 294 -4.94 5.38 -14.15
N GLN A 295 -5.57 4.63 -15.04
CA GLN A 295 -4.85 3.96 -16.11
C GLN A 295 -4.35 4.99 -17.13
N GLU A 296 -3.16 4.76 -17.66
CA GLU A 296 -2.57 5.60 -18.70
C GLU A 296 -3.35 5.39 -20.00
N LYS A 297 -3.90 6.47 -20.57
CA LYS A 297 -4.48 6.42 -21.92
C LYS A 297 -3.35 6.43 -22.94
N LYS A 298 -3.39 5.51 -23.91
CA LYS A 298 -2.33 5.38 -24.90
C LYS A 298 -2.88 4.96 -26.26
N THR A 299 -2.23 5.46 -27.31
CA THR A 299 -2.37 4.94 -28.67
C THR A 299 -1.18 4.02 -28.94
N LEU A 300 -1.46 2.76 -29.25
CA LEU A 300 -0.47 1.76 -29.63
C LEU A 300 -0.49 1.60 -31.15
N THR A 301 0.65 1.84 -31.79
CA THR A 301 0.88 1.47 -33.18
C THR A 301 1.81 0.27 -33.20
N GLY A 302 1.36 -0.83 -33.78
CA GLY A 302 2.11 -2.07 -33.74
C GLY A 302 1.46 -3.19 -34.53
N GLU A 303 1.92 -4.40 -34.29
CA GLU A 303 1.41 -5.62 -34.94
C GLU A 303 0.44 -6.32 -33.99
N ALA A 304 -0.84 -6.36 -34.36
CA ALA A 304 -1.84 -7.15 -33.67
C ALA A 304 -1.74 -8.62 -34.07
N LEU A 305 -1.86 -9.49 -33.08
CA LEU A 305 -1.69 -10.93 -33.24
C LEU A 305 -2.50 -11.70 -32.19
N CYS A 306 -2.73 -12.99 -32.42
CA CYS A 306 -3.35 -13.87 -31.44
C CYS A 306 -2.31 -14.60 -30.56
N LEU A 307 -2.36 -14.41 -29.24
CA LEU A 307 -1.45 -15.05 -28.28
C LEU A 307 -1.45 -16.58 -28.36
N LYS A 308 -2.60 -17.18 -28.64
CA LYS A 308 -2.73 -18.63 -28.81
C LYS A 308 -2.17 -19.08 -30.15
N CYS A 309 -2.63 -18.49 -31.25
CA CYS A 309 -2.33 -18.99 -32.59
C CYS A 309 -0.89 -18.68 -32.99
N GLU A 310 -0.46 -17.44 -32.77
CA GLU A 310 0.84 -16.92 -33.20
C GLU A 310 1.93 -17.26 -32.18
N LEU A 311 1.74 -16.91 -30.91
CA LEU A 311 2.80 -17.04 -29.89
C LEU A 311 2.77 -18.35 -29.11
N LYS A 312 1.70 -19.15 -29.20
CA LYS A 312 1.48 -20.33 -28.36
C LYS A 312 1.58 -20.03 -26.84
N LYS A 313 1.28 -18.79 -26.42
CA LYS A 313 1.40 -18.31 -25.03
C LYS A 313 0.10 -18.36 -24.23
N SER A 314 -1.02 -18.70 -24.84
CA SER A 314 -2.31 -18.88 -24.15
C SER A 314 -3.06 -20.13 -24.62
N ARG A 315 -3.90 -20.70 -23.74
CA ARG A 315 -4.77 -21.86 -24.04
C ARG A 315 -5.98 -21.48 -24.89
N THR A 316 -6.47 -20.26 -24.72
CA THR A 316 -7.63 -19.69 -25.42
C THR A 316 -7.19 -18.53 -26.30
N CYS A 317 -7.89 -18.31 -27.41
CA CYS A 317 -7.61 -17.16 -28.26
C CYS A 317 -7.74 -15.86 -27.48
N GLN A 318 -6.72 -15.02 -27.58
CA GLN A 318 -6.64 -13.72 -26.94
C GLN A 318 -5.76 -12.83 -27.80
N ASN A 319 -6.22 -11.62 -28.07
CA ASN A 319 -5.45 -10.69 -28.90
C ASN A 319 -4.30 -10.09 -28.07
N ALA A 320 -3.24 -9.71 -28.76
CA ALA A 320 -2.18 -8.88 -28.23
C ALA A 320 -1.70 -7.92 -29.31
N ILE A 321 -1.08 -6.82 -28.91
CA ILE A 321 -0.38 -5.91 -29.81
C ILE A 321 1.09 -5.94 -29.43
N ARG A 322 1.93 -6.25 -30.41
CA ARG A 322 3.37 -6.15 -30.30
C ARG A 322 3.82 -4.79 -30.79
N VAL A 323 4.51 -4.04 -29.94
CA VAL A 323 5.02 -2.70 -30.22
C VAL A 323 6.53 -2.71 -30.07
N SER A 324 7.25 -2.21 -31.07
CA SER A 324 8.70 -2.06 -31.01
C SER A 324 9.05 -0.63 -30.60
N VAL A 325 9.72 -0.49 -29.45
CA VAL A 325 10.23 0.80 -28.94
C VAL A 325 11.73 0.64 -28.75
N ASP A 326 12.53 1.49 -29.38
CA ASP A 326 14.00 1.46 -29.27
C ASP A 326 14.63 0.07 -29.56
N GLY A 327 14.08 -0.64 -30.54
CA GLY A 327 14.51 -1.99 -30.92
C GLY A 327 14.11 -3.10 -29.94
N LYS A 328 13.35 -2.79 -28.89
CA LYS A 328 12.78 -3.77 -27.94
C LYS A 328 11.31 -4.00 -28.20
N GLU A 329 10.91 -5.27 -28.26
CA GLU A 329 9.51 -5.66 -28.42
C GLU A 329 8.79 -5.67 -27.07
N HIS A 330 7.69 -4.92 -26.99
CA HIS A 330 6.75 -4.92 -25.89
C HIS A 330 5.45 -5.60 -26.33
N LEU A 331 4.97 -6.55 -25.52
CA LEU A 331 3.75 -7.29 -25.80
C LEU A 331 2.62 -6.80 -24.87
N TYR A 332 1.64 -6.11 -25.45
CA TYR A 332 0.45 -5.64 -24.77
C TYR A 332 -0.68 -6.66 -24.94
N VAL A 333 -1.05 -7.35 -23.87
CA VAL A 333 -2.12 -8.35 -23.87
C VAL A 333 -3.48 -7.64 -23.82
N LEU A 334 -4.34 -7.89 -24.80
CA LEU A 334 -5.64 -7.22 -24.84
C LEU A 334 -6.63 -7.88 -23.89
N ASP A 335 -7.41 -7.03 -23.22
CA ASP A 335 -8.60 -7.48 -22.50
C ASP A 335 -9.59 -8.12 -23.44
N GLN A 336 -10.27 -9.17 -22.97
CA GLN A 336 -11.35 -9.82 -23.72
C GLN A 336 -12.65 -9.01 -23.66
N ASN A 337 -12.56 -7.72 -24.01
CA ASN A 337 -13.69 -6.82 -24.13
C ASN A 337 -14.34 -6.91 -25.53
N LYS A 338 -15.45 -6.20 -25.73
CA LYS A 338 -16.20 -6.20 -26.99
C LYS A 338 -15.32 -5.86 -28.20
N VAL A 339 -14.48 -4.82 -28.08
CA VAL A 339 -13.60 -4.32 -29.15
C VAL A 339 -12.58 -5.38 -29.55
N SER A 340 -11.87 -5.95 -28.57
CA SER A 340 -10.88 -7.00 -28.85
C SER A 340 -11.54 -8.26 -29.43
N ARG A 341 -12.70 -8.67 -28.91
CA ARG A 341 -13.40 -9.87 -29.41
C ARG A 341 -13.85 -9.69 -30.86
N GLN A 342 -14.37 -8.52 -31.21
CA GLN A 342 -14.75 -8.19 -32.58
C GLN A 342 -13.54 -8.19 -33.54
N PHE A 343 -12.37 -7.77 -33.05
CA PHE A 343 -11.15 -7.73 -33.87
C PHE A 343 -10.46 -9.10 -34.06
N HIS A 344 -10.75 -10.10 -33.21
CA HIS A 344 -10.05 -11.39 -33.23
C HIS A 344 -10.06 -12.09 -34.61
N GLY A 345 -11.15 -11.96 -35.38
CA GLY A 345 -11.26 -12.58 -36.71
C GLY A 345 -10.15 -12.15 -37.68
N GLN A 346 -9.58 -10.95 -37.51
CA GLN A 346 -8.53 -10.43 -38.39
C GLN A 346 -7.12 -10.93 -38.03
N VAL A 347 -6.92 -11.44 -36.81
CA VAL A 347 -5.61 -11.81 -36.25
C VAL A 347 -5.52 -13.27 -35.82
N CYS A 348 -6.55 -14.07 -36.15
CA CYS A 348 -6.54 -15.48 -35.85
C CYS A 348 -5.68 -16.20 -36.89
N GLN A 349 -4.51 -16.71 -36.46
CA GLN A 349 -3.51 -17.37 -37.32
C GLN A 349 -2.82 -16.43 -38.33
N SER A 350 -2.91 -15.12 -38.09
CA SER A 350 -2.29 -14.08 -38.89
C SER A 350 -1.86 -12.93 -37.98
N THR A 351 -1.09 -12.01 -38.54
CA THR A 351 -0.77 -10.73 -37.91
C THR A 351 -1.23 -9.58 -38.80
N VAL A 352 -1.61 -8.46 -38.17
CA VAL A 352 -2.11 -7.27 -38.87
C VAL A 352 -1.53 -6.03 -38.21
N LYS A 353 -1.03 -5.08 -39.00
CA LYS A 353 -0.61 -3.77 -38.46
C LYS A 353 -1.84 -2.99 -38.03
N VAL A 354 -1.78 -2.41 -36.83
CA VAL A 354 -2.90 -1.68 -36.24
C VAL A 354 -2.46 -0.39 -35.59
N SER A 355 -3.41 0.55 -35.51
CA SER A 355 -3.43 1.61 -34.51
C SER A 355 -4.59 1.34 -33.56
N ALA A 356 -4.30 1.26 -32.27
CA ALA A 356 -5.28 0.97 -31.23
C ALA A 356 -5.27 2.04 -30.14
N GLU A 357 -6.46 2.54 -29.80
CA GLU A 357 -6.67 3.46 -28.68
C GLU A 357 -7.19 2.69 -27.49
N GLY A 358 -6.76 3.08 -26.28
CA GLY A 358 -7.21 2.41 -25.06
C GLY A 358 -6.44 2.88 -23.84
N SER A 359 -6.50 2.07 -22.79
CA SER A 359 -5.76 2.29 -21.56
C SER A 359 -4.83 1.13 -21.23
N VAL A 360 -3.64 1.45 -20.70
CA VAL A 360 -2.60 0.50 -20.33
C VAL A 360 -2.62 0.29 -18.82
N ALA A 361 -2.46 -0.97 -18.42
CA ALA A 361 -2.19 -1.36 -17.04
C ALA A 361 -0.97 -2.29 -16.99
N GLU A 362 -0.10 -2.09 -16.01
CA GLU A 362 0.94 -3.06 -15.68
C GLU A 362 0.47 -3.87 -14.47
N ILE A 363 0.22 -5.17 -14.69
CA ILE A 363 -0.22 -6.11 -13.66
C ILE A 363 0.74 -7.27 -13.64
N ASP A 364 1.37 -7.51 -12.49
CA ASP A 364 2.34 -8.60 -12.29
C ASP A 364 3.47 -8.63 -13.34
N GLY A 365 3.95 -7.44 -13.74
CA GLY A 365 4.99 -7.26 -14.76
C GLY A 365 4.53 -7.58 -16.18
N LYS A 366 3.23 -7.72 -16.41
CA LYS A 366 2.63 -7.87 -17.74
C LYS A 366 1.92 -6.58 -18.14
N LEU A 367 2.12 -6.18 -19.38
CA LEU A 367 1.40 -5.07 -19.98
C LEU A 367 0.05 -5.57 -20.48
N GLU A 368 -1.01 -5.05 -19.90
CA GLU A 368 -2.38 -5.30 -20.33
C GLU A 368 -2.98 -4.04 -20.94
N PHE A 369 -3.85 -4.23 -21.93
CA PHE A 369 -4.44 -3.14 -22.70
C PHE A 369 -5.94 -3.29 -22.84
N THR A 370 -6.68 -2.30 -22.35
CA THR A 370 -8.13 -2.21 -22.54
C THR A 370 -8.41 -1.38 -23.79
N ALA A 371 -8.58 -2.05 -24.92
CA ALA A 371 -8.83 -1.38 -26.20
C ALA A 371 -10.21 -0.74 -26.25
N THR A 372 -10.29 0.54 -26.61
CA THR A 372 -11.53 1.27 -26.92
C THR A 372 -11.77 1.38 -28.42
N ALA A 373 -10.71 1.32 -29.22
CA ALA A 373 -10.78 1.22 -30.67
C ALA A 373 -9.56 0.46 -31.21
N ILE A 374 -9.74 -0.30 -32.29
CA ILE A 374 -8.65 -0.94 -33.04
C ILE A 374 -8.94 -0.73 -34.52
N LYS A 375 -7.98 -0.18 -35.25
CA LYS A 375 -8.06 0.04 -36.70
C LYS A 375 -6.89 -0.68 -37.37
N ALA A 376 -7.19 -1.52 -38.36
CA ALA A 376 -6.16 -2.06 -39.25
C ALA A 376 -5.54 -0.92 -40.08
N GLN A 377 -4.24 -1.02 -40.33
CA GLN A 377 -3.45 -0.06 -41.12
C GLN A 377 -3.16 -0.57 -42.52
#